data_AF-A0A4R5CB75-F1
#
_entry.id   AF-A0A4R5CB75-F1
#
_cell.length_a   1.000
_cell.length_b   1.000
_cell.length_c   1.000
_cell.angle_alpha   90.00
_cell.angle_beta   90.00
_cell.angle_gamma   90.00
#
_symmetry.space_group_name_H-M   'P 1'
#
loop_
_entity.id
_entity.type
_entity.pdbx_description
1 polymer ?
#
loop_
_entity_poly.entity_id
_entity_poly.type
_entity_poly.pdbx_seq_one_letter_code
_entity_poly.pdbx_strand_id
1 'polypeptide(L)'
;MTQYFYFMLLAFDVDRAIEMVEGREPSGWCDVLTTATAYGLVDPEPGPVTSINILAPVELNREHAMSTDLSKPLIVASLGDKGGSLIIDGYHRLYKAYKTEVKELPFHKLSIEETEQIMEKRI
;
A
#
# COMPACT_ATOMS: atom_id res chain seq x y z
N MET A 1 13.34 -14.24 6.11
CA MET A 1 11.99 -14.49 6.65
C MET A 1 11.05 -13.78 5.71
N THR A 2 10.10 -14.49 5.10
CA THR A 2 9.23 -13.92 4.06
C THR A 2 8.24 -12.92 4.67
N GLN A 3 8.15 -11.72 4.10
CA GLN A 3 7.17 -10.71 4.52
C GLN A 3 5.81 -10.96 3.85
N TYR A 4 4.74 -10.98 4.65
CA TYR A 4 3.37 -11.10 4.15
C TYR A 4 2.52 -9.87 4.50
N PHE A 5 1.68 -9.47 3.55
CA PHE A 5 0.56 -8.56 3.78
C PHE A 5 -0.74 -9.35 3.87
N TYR A 6 -1.59 -9.05 4.85
CA TYR A 6 -2.84 -9.79 5.07
C TYR A 6 -4.05 -8.90 4.86
N PHE A 7 -5.00 -9.40 4.08
CA PHE A 7 -6.29 -8.75 3.85
C PHE A 7 -7.41 -9.77 3.88
N MET A 8 -8.26 -9.70 4.90
CA MET A 8 -9.30 -10.69 5.16
C MET A 8 -8.73 -12.13 5.18
N LEU A 9 -9.18 -12.98 4.25
CA LEU A 9 -8.77 -14.38 4.10
C LEU A 9 -7.59 -14.55 3.12
N LEU A 10 -6.96 -13.46 2.68
CA LEU A 10 -5.87 -13.47 1.71
C LEU A 10 -4.56 -13.08 2.39
N ALA A 11 -3.50 -13.77 1.99
CA ALA A 11 -2.11 -13.44 2.29
C ALA A 11 -1.40 -13.12 0.97
N PHE A 12 -0.58 -12.07 0.95
CA PHE A 12 0.21 -11.64 -0.20
C PHE A 12 1.68 -11.70 0.17
N ASP A 13 2.49 -12.46 -0.58
CA ASP A 13 3.94 -12.50 -0.44
C ASP A 13 4.55 -11.19 -0.98
N VAL A 14 4.98 -10.33 -0.05
CA VAL A 14 5.52 -9.00 -0.37
C VAL A 14 6.93 -9.09 -0.93
N ASP A 15 7.74 -10.05 -0.47
CA ASP A 15 9.11 -10.21 -0.98
C ASP A 15 9.05 -10.65 -2.45
N ARG A 16 8.16 -11.58 -2.77
CA ARG A 16 7.92 -11.99 -4.15
C ARG A 16 7.38 -10.85 -5.02
N ALA A 17 6.49 -10.02 -4.47
CA ALA A 17 6.00 -8.84 -5.16
C ALA A 17 7.12 -7.84 -5.48
N ILE A 18 8.05 -7.62 -4.54
CA ILE A 18 9.22 -6.77 -4.73
C ILE A 18 10.11 -7.32 -5.85
N GLU A 19 10.41 -8.63 -5.83
CA GLU A 19 11.19 -9.30 -6.88
C GLU A 19 10.54 -9.13 -8.26
N MET A 20 9.21 -9.26 -8.35
CA MET A 20 8.50 -9.12 -9.61
C MET A 20 8.68 -7.75 -10.23
N VAL A 21 8.69 -6.68 -9.41
CA VAL A 21 8.74 -5.29 -9.88
C VAL A 21 10.15 -4.69 -9.92
N GLU A 22 11.16 -5.43 -9.47
CA GLU A 22 12.55 -4.96 -9.46
C GLU A 22 13.02 -4.58 -10.87
N GLY A 23 13.64 -3.39 -10.98
CA GLY A 23 14.13 -2.85 -12.24
C GLY A 23 13.05 -2.39 -13.22
N ARG A 24 11.76 -2.45 -12.87
CA ARG A 24 10.67 -1.88 -13.68
C ARG A 24 10.59 -0.38 -13.49
N GLU A 25 10.14 0.32 -14.52
CA GLU A 25 9.67 1.69 -14.38
C GLU A 25 8.34 1.72 -13.59
N PRO A 26 8.07 2.78 -12.80
CA PRO A 26 6.80 2.94 -12.12
C PRO A 26 5.61 2.86 -13.09
N SER A 27 4.55 2.16 -12.67
CA SER A 27 3.31 2.07 -13.44
C SER A 27 2.54 3.39 -13.47
N GLY A 28 2.83 4.29 -12.54
CA GLY A 28 2.26 5.62 -12.46
C GLY A 28 2.58 6.33 -11.14
N TRP A 29 1.87 7.41 -10.89
CA TRP A 29 2.00 8.24 -9.69
C TRP A 29 0.62 8.37 -9.01
N CYS A 30 0.59 8.26 -7.69
CA CYS A 30 -0.64 8.47 -6.92
C CYS A 30 -0.58 9.80 -6.15
N ASP A 31 -1.71 10.52 -6.10
CA ASP A 31 -1.86 11.68 -5.23
C ASP A 31 -1.82 11.22 -3.76
N VAL A 32 -0.86 11.75 -3.01
CA VAL A 32 -0.57 11.30 -1.64
C VAL A 32 -1.72 11.64 -0.69
N LEU A 33 -2.32 12.83 -0.80
CA LEU A 33 -3.39 13.24 0.10
C LEU A 33 -4.64 12.37 -0.07
N THR A 34 -5.07 12.18 -1.32
CA THR A 34 -6.22 11.33 -1.67
C THR A 34 -5.98 9.90 -1.20
N THR A 35 -4.79 9.36 -1.47
CA THR A 35 -4.45 7.97 -1.10
C THR A 35 -4.33 7.82 0.42
N ALA A 36 -3.63 8.72 1.11
CA ALA A 36 -3.51 8.70 2.57
C ALA A 36 -4.89 8.83 3.25
N THR A 37 -5.79 9.63 2.71
CA THR A 37 -7.17 9.77 3.20
C THR A 37 -7.94 8.46 3.06
N ALA A 38 -7.87 7.80 1.90
CA ALA A 38 -8.53 6.51 1.66
C ALA A 38 -8.01 5.40 2.58
N TYR A 39 -6.76 5.51 3.04
CA TYR A 39 -6.10 4.56 3.94
C TYR A 39 -6.16 4.97 5.43
N GLY A 40 -6.89 6.04 5.77
CA GLY A 40 -7.05 6.49 7.16
C GLY A 40 -5.76 7.00 7.82
N LEU A 41 -4.79 7.46 7.02
CA LEU A 41 -3.47 7.91 7.47
C LEU A 41 -3.41 9.41 7.80
N VAL A 42 -4.43 10.16 7.40
CA VAL A 42 -4.55 11.59 7.72
C VAL A 42 -4.92 11.77 9.18
N ASP A 43 -4.36 12.80 9.81
CA ASP A 43 -4.75 13.16 11.17
C ASP A 43 -6.26 13.48 11.15
N PRO A 44 -7.08 12.91 12.05
CA PRO A 44 -8.52 13.13 12.01
C PRO A 44 -8.78 14.63 12.19
N GLU A 45 -9.49 15.24 11.24
CA GLU A 45 -10.08 16.55 11.48
C GLU A 45 -11.05 16.44 12.67
N PRO A 46 -11.19 17.47 13.52
CA PRO A 46 -12.25 17.50 14.53
C PRO A 46 -13.61 17.48 13.82
N GLY A 47 -14.24 16.31 13.74
CA GLY A 47 -15.50 16.09 13.02
C GLY A 47 -15.86 14.60 12.91
N PRO A 48 -17.06 14.27 12.39
CA PRO A 48 -17.46 12.88 12.18
C PRO A 48 -16.52 12.20 11.18
N VAL A 49 -15.99 11.03 11.56
CA VAL A 49 -15.06 10.23 10.74
C VAL A 49 -15.77 9.79 9.45
N THR A 50 -15.32 10.31 8.30
CA THR A 50 -15.84 9.96 6.97
C THR A 50 -14.97 8.95 6.22
N SER A 51 -13.78 8.62 6.75
CA SER A 51 -12.88 7.64 6.15
C SER A 51 -13.29 6.22 6.53
N ILE A 52 -13.53 5.38 5.51
CA ILE A 52 -13.66 3.94 5.69
C ILE A 52 -12.27 3.41 6.03
N ASN A 53 -12.11 2.83 7.22
CA ASN A 53 -10.88 2.12 7.55
C ASN A 53 -10.88 0.77 6.80
N ILE A 54 -10.40 0.78 5.56
CA ILE A 54 -10.39 -0.40 4.67
C ILE A 54 -9.46 -1.51 5.24
N LEU A 55 -8.56 -1.17 6.17
CA LEU A 55 -7.62 -2.09 6.79
C LEU A 55 -7.70 -1.95 8.32
N ALA A 56 -8.44 -2.84 8.98
CA ALA A 56 -8.36 -3.03 10.43
C ALA A 56 -6.89 -2.95 10.89
N PRO A 57 -6.60 -2.31 12.05
CA PRO A 57 -5.42 -1.49 12.23
C PRO A 57 -4.14 -2.29 12.00
N VAL A 58 -3.53 -2.10 10.83
CA VAL A 58 -2.09 -2.31 10.72
C VAL A 58 -1.51 -1.25 11.64
N GLU A 59 -0.95 -1.66 12.78
CA GLU A 59 -0.32 -0.71 13.70
C GLU A 59 0.76 0.08 12.93
N LEU A 60 0.44 1.33 12.62
CA LEU A 60 1.38 2.23 11.97
C LEU A 60 2.46 2.60 12.98
N ASN A 61 3.65 2.04 12.82
CA ASN A 61 4.81 2.52 13.56
C ASN A 61 5.29 3.83 12.92
N ARG A 62 4.89 4.96 13.51
CA ARG A 62 5.21 6.30 13.00
C ARG A 62 6.71 6.59 12.99
N GLU A 63 7.45 6.12 13.98
CA GLU A 63 8.91 6.30 14.02
C GLU A 63 9.57 5.55 12.86
N HIS A 64 9.20 4.28 12.67
CA HIS A 64 9.67 3.50 11.54
C HIS A 64 9.26 4.16 10.21
N ALA A 65 8.03 4.66 10.10
CA ALA A 65 7.55 5.33 8.90
C ALA A 65 8.47 6.48 8.48
N MET A 66 8.89 7.33 9.42
CA MET A 66 9.77 8.46 9.13
C MET A 66 11.18 8.03 8.67
N SER A 67 11.61 6.80 8.98
CA SER A 67 12.88 6.23 8.51
C SER A 67 12.84 5.66 7.09
N THR A 68 11.65 5.47 6.51
CA THR A 68 11.49 4.81 5.19
C THR A 68 12.00 5.66 4.03
N ASP A 69 12.45 5.02 2.96
CA ASP A 69 12.95 5.70 1.75
C ASP A 69 11.80 6.00 0.78
N LEU A 70 11.59 7.29 0.46
CA LEU A 70 10.53 7.73 -0.45
C LEU A 70 10.88 7.56 -1.94
N SER A 71 12.13 7.24 -2.27
CA SER A 71 12.51 6.91 -3.65
C SER A 71 11.95 5.54 -4.10
N LYS A 72 11.58 4.68 -3.14
CA LYS A 72 11.00 3.37 -3.39
C LYS A 72 9.50 3.47 -3.69
N PRO A 73 9.04 3.02 -4.87
CA PRO A 73 7.61 3.05 -5.23
C PRO A 73 6.74 2.23 -4.26
N LEU A 74 5.46 2.57 -4.16
CA LEU A 74 4.45 1.72 -3.54
C LEU A 74 4.21 0.47 -4.39
N ILE A 75 3.75 -0.63 -3.79
CA ILE A 75 3.32 -1.83 -4.55
C ILE A 75 1.82 -2.03 -4.35
N VAL A 76 1.12 -2.09 -5.48
CA VAL A 76 -0.33 -2.18 -5.56
C VAL A 76 -0.75 -3.48 -6.22
N ALA A 77 -1.46 -4.34 -5.49
CA ALA A 77 -2.07 -5.56 -6.00
C ALA A 77 -3.44 -5.28 -6.64
N SER A 78 -3.78 -5.98 -7.73
CA SER A 78 -5.09 -5.90 -8.40
C SER A 78 -5.98 -7.07 -7.96
N LEU A 79 -7.13 -6.77 -7.36
CA LEU A 79 -8.08 -7.77 -6.86
C LEU A 79 -9.14 -8.14 -7.91
N GLY A 80 -8.74 -8.98 -8.87
CA GLY A 80 -9.63 -9.58 -9.86
C GLY A 80 -10.39 -8.62 -10.78
N ASP A 81 -11.26 -9.17 -11.63
CA ASP A 81 -11.90 -8.45 -12.74
C ASP A 81 -12.94 -7.40 -12.30
N LYS A 82 -13.43 -7.49 -11.07
CA LYS A 82 -14.52 -6.64 -10.56
C LYS A 82 -14.05 -5.25 -10.11
N GLY A 83 -12.76 -4.95 -10.25
CA GLY A 83 -12.19 -3.65 -9.93
C GLY A 83 -11.96 -3.49 -8.43
N GLY A 84 -10.73 -3.73 -8.01
CA GLY A 84 -10.23 -3.45 -6.67
C GLY A 84 -8.72 -3.40 -6.70
N SER A 85 -8.11 -2.54 -5.88
CA SER A 85 -6.66 -2.52 -5.74
C SER A 85 -6.28 -2.25 -4.29
N LEU A 86 -5.20 -2.87 -3.84
CA LEU A 86 -4.68 -2.77 -2.47
C LEU A 86 -3.20 -2.42 -2.49
N ILE A 87 -2.79 -1.46 -1.66
CA ILE A 87 -1.39 -1.24 -1.34
C ILE A 87 -0.95 -2.39 -0.44
N ILE A 88 -0.09 -3.27 -0.96
CA ILE A 88 0.46 -4.42 -0.22
C ILE A 88 1.85 -4.12 0.36
N ASP A 89 2.55 -3.11 -0.19
CA ASP A 89 3.78 -2.55 0.38
C ASP A 89 3.84 -1.03 0.22
N GLY A 90 4.42 -0.37 1.23
CA GLY A 90 4.61 1.07 1.24
C GLY A 90 3.62 1.88 2.07
N TYR A 91 2.79 1.24 2.92
CA TYR A 91 1.89 1.94 3.84
C TYR A 91 2.62 2.98 4.72
N HIS A 92 3.78 2.61 5.26
CA HIS A 92 4.67 3.50 6.01
C HIS A 92 5.27 4.63 5.16
N ARG A 93 5.61 4.36 3.89
CA ARG A 93 6.12 5.37 2.95
C ARG A 93 5.04 6.39 2.59
N LEU A 94 3.81 5.92 2.38
CA LEU A 94 2.65 6.79 2.14
C LEU A 94 2.40 7.72 3.33
N TYR A 95 2.47 7.20 4.56
CA TYR A 95 2.37 8.05 5.76
C TYR A 95 3.49 9.10 5.83
N LYS A 96 4.75 8.70 5.62
CA LYS A 96 5.88 9.63 5.60
C LYS A 96 5.67 10.72 4.55
N ALA A 97 5.32 10.34 3.32
CA ALA A 97 5.06 11.28 2.23
C ALA A 97 3.97 12.30 2.59
N TYR A 98 2.88 11.84 3.21
CA TYR A 98 1.83 12.72 3.71
C TYR A 98 2.37 13.70 4.78
N LYS A 99 3.08 13.20 5.79
CA LYS A 99 3.63 14.06 6.86
C LYS A 99 4.72 15.02 6.38
N THR A 100 5.40 14.71 5.28
CA THR A 100 6.42 15.57 4.67
C THR A 100 5.91 16.35 3.46
N GLU A 101 4.59 16.43 3.26
CA GLU A 101 3.93 17.23 2.20
C GLU A 101 4.37 16.89 0.77
N VAL A 102 4.78 15.64 0.53
CA VAL A 102 5.04 15.13 -0.83
C VAL A 102 3.70 14.97 -1.53
N LYS A 103 3.57 15.52 -2.75
CA LYS A 103 2.31 15.53 -3.49
C LYS A 103 1.99 14.20 -4.14
N GLU A 104 3.01 13.56 -4.70
CA GLU A 104 2.84 12.34 -5.50
C GLU A 104 3.89 11.29 -5.11
N LEU A 105 3.49 10.02 -5.10
CA LEU A 105 4.40 8.89 -4.95
C LEU A 105 4.31 7.95 -6.15
N PRO A 106 5.44 7.40 -6.62
CA PRO A 106 5.41 6.41 -7.68
C PRO A 106 4.84 5.10 -7.13
N PHE A 107 4.18 4.31 -7.98
CA PHE A 107 3.74 2.97 -7.64
C PHE A 107 3.99 1.98 -8.76
N HIS A 108 4.20 0.72 -8.40
CA HIS A 108 4.06 -0.42 -9.29
C HIS A 108 2.71 -1.07 -9.07
N LYS A 109 1.96 -1.27 -10.15
CA LYS A 109 0.71 -2.01 -10.12
C LYS A 109 0.93 -3.39 -10.71
N LEU A 110 0.69 -4.40 -9.89
CA LEU A 110 0.65 -5.78 -10.34
C LEU A 110 -0.62 -6.03 -11.14
N SER A 111 -0.50 -6.77 -12.24
CA SER A 111 -1.66 -7.27 -12.96
C SER A 111 -2.46 -8.26 -12.10
N ILE A 112 -3.62 -8.70 -12.59
CA ILE A 112 -4.39 -9.74 -11.91
C ILE A 112 -3.58 -11.04 -11.86
N GLU A 113 -2.96 -11.43 -12.98
CA GLU A 113 -2.14 -12.64 -13.08
C GLU A 113 -0.88 -12.59 -12.20
N GLU A 114 -0.27 -11.41 -12.05
CA GLU A 114 0.86 -11.22 -11.13
C GLU A 114 0.40 -11.28 -9.66
N THR A 115 -0.77 -10.70 -9.36
CA THR A 115 -1.35 -10.74 -8.02
C THR A 115 -1.68 -12.18 -7.61
N GLU A 116 -2.23 -12.98 -8.52
CA GLU A 116 -2.54 -14.40 -8.26
C GLU A 116 -1.30 -15.24 -7.92
N GLN A 117 -0.13 -14.91 -8.47
CA GLN A 117 1.13 -15.61 -8.21
C GLN A 117 1.71 -15.36 -6.82
N ILE A 118 1.34 -14.25 -6.17
CA ILE A 118 1.81 -13.89 -4.83
C ILE A 118 0.72 -14.08 -3.77
N MET A 119 -0.48 -14.49 -4.16
CA MET A 119 -1.65 -14.54 -3.30
C MET A 119 -1.97 -15.97 -2.88
N GLU A 120 -2.18 -16.15 -1.58
CA GLU A 120 -2.58 -17.42 -0.98
C GLU A 120 -3.82 -17.25 -0.10
N LYS A 121 -4.60 -18.33 0.03
CA LYS A 121 -5.72 -18.37 0.98
C LYS A 121 -5.19 -18.64 2.38
N ARG A 122 -5.62 -17.84 3.34
CA ARG A 122 -5.39 -18.05 4.76
C ARG A 122 -6.28 -19.21 5.23
N ILE A 123 -5.68 -20.39 5.43
CA ILE A 123 -6.34 -21.60 5.97
C ILE A 123 -6.42 -21.51 7.49
#